data_AF-N6U3S6-F1
#
_entry.id   AF-N6U3S6-F1
#
_cell.length_a   1.000
_cell.length_b   1.000
_cell.length_c   1.000
_cell.angle_alpha   90.00
_cell.angle_beta   90.00
_cell.angle_gamma   90.00
#
_symmetry.space_group_name_H-M   'P 1'
#
loop_
_entity.id
_entity.type
_entity.pdbx_description
1 polymer ?
#
loop_
_entity_poly.entity_id
_entity_poly.type
_entity_poly.pdbx_seq_one_letter_code
_entity_poly.pdbx_strand_id
1 'polypeptide(L)'
;KVLRAYQDSWQNRCRFLFCCSTPSDRNRNSFADIARLLSDFFRDLDVVPSDVVVGLVLLRKFQKIERKAIVEQRKNDTYEFLSGVAVTPRTQFLSLHEDGADLNLFQTVIHYAHFAVLAYGWPIFVMMNKTGVCRLCTGLHCCCIPCRKHSETDPEIVDDNCCQCNYSVLKKLSDLGDIDVIYATYHVDVGETPFFVALDYDRKKIVISIRGTLSMKKIEQEQLIERARARKPERGTKDFEIVIVGHSLGAGTASILGILMRQIYPTLQCFCYSPPGGLLSAPAVEYTKEFTVSVVIGKDVVPRIGLHQMETLRTDLINAIKRSVDPKWKTITCSIICCGCSQPTSAVEMSTGETEVSEYMRSKHNARCMGIHPSDSSIALTSHQPLYPPGRIIHVVRHHPTSG
;
A
#
# COMPACT_ATOMS: atom_id res chain seq x y z
N LYS A 1 5.95 10.00 34.80
CA LYS A 1 4.87 9.24 35.48
C LYS A 1 3.57 9.24 34.66
N VAL A 2 3.10 10.40 34.17
CA VAL A 2 1.91 10.52 33.30
C VAL A 2 2.04 9.74 31.98
N LEU A 3 3.19 9.81 31.30
CA LEU A 3 3.39 9.10 30.02
C LEU A 3 3.30 7.56 30.14
N ARG A 4 3.82 6.98 31.22
CA ARG A 4 3.75 5.53 31.49
C ARG A 4 2.32 5.10 31.79
N ALA A 5 1.58 5.86 32.60
CA ALA A 5 0.18 5.58 32.89
C ALA A 5 -0.72 5.64 31.64
N TYR A 6 -0.39 6.54 30.71
CA TYR A 6 -1.10 6.63 29.43
C TYR A 6 -0.78 5.44 28.51
N GLN A 7 0.49 5.03 28.43
CA GLN A 7 0.94 3.83 27.68
C GLN A 7 0.26 2.55 28.19
N ASP A 8 0.21 2.34 29.50
CA ASP A 8 -0.40 1.15 30.12
C ASP A 8 -1.92 1.09 29.88
N SER A 9 -2.60 2.24 29.85
CA SER A 9 -4.02 2.37 29.52
C SER A 9 -4.30 1.96 28.06
N TRP A 10 -3.47 2.41 27.11
CA TRP A 10 -3.60 2.03 25.70
C TRP A 10 -3.30 0.55 25.47
N GLN A 11 -2.28 -0.01 26.12
CA GLN A 11 -1.93 -1.43 26.02
C GLN A 11 -3.08 -2.34 26.49
N ASN A 12 -3.71 -2.02 27.61
CA ASN A 12 -4.87 -2.78 28.12
C ASN A 12 -6.10 -2.69 27.21
N ARG A 13 -6.28 -1.56 26.50
CA ARG A 13 -7.42 -1.32 25.61
C ARG A 13 -7.24 -1.91 24.22
N CYS A 14 -6.03 -1.91 23.67
CA CYS A 14 -5.70 -2.63 22.42
C CYS A 14 -5.91 -4.14 22.57
N ARG A 15 -5.68 -4.68 23.77
CA ARG A 15 -5.92 -6.09 24.10
C ARG A 15 -7.39 -6.50 23.99
N PHE A 16 -8.31 -5.56 24.25
CA PHE A 16 -9.76 -5.79 24.15
C PHE A 16 -10.25 -5.75 22.69
N LEU A 17 -9.66 -4.89 21.85
CA LEU A 17 -10.01 -4.76 20.43
C LEU A 17 -9.50 -5.91 19.54
N PHE A 18 -8.47 -6.64 19.99
CA PHE A 18 -7.84 -7.75 19.25
C PHE A 18 -7.91 -9.09 20.01
N CYS A 19 -9.07 -9.40 20.60
CA CYS A 19 -9.28 -10.57 21.47
C CYS A 19 -9.10 -11.95 20.77
N CYS A 20 -9.00 -12.00 19.44
CA CYS A 20 -8.90 -13.25 18.68
C CYS A 20 -7.48 -13.69 18.31
N SER A 21 -6.44 -13.03 18.84
CA SER A 21 -5.04 -13.38 18.57
C SER A 21 -4.37 -13.98 19.81
N THR A 22 -3.90 -15.22 19.70
CA THR A 22 -3.17 -15.95 20.75
C THR A 22 -1.99 -15.12 21.26
N PRO A 23 -1.80 -14.97 22.59
CA PRO A 23 -0.72 -14.16 23.11
C PRO A 23 0.61 -14.91 23.02
N SER A 24 1.51 -14.44 22.16
CA SER A 24 2.95 -14.71 22.29
C SER A 24 3.63 -13.45 22.85
N ASP A 25 4.73 -13.60 23.59
CA ASP A 25 5.47 -12.46 24.17
C ASP A 25 5.96 -11.46 23.11
N ARG A 26 6.13 -11.92 21.86
CA ARG A 26 6.48 -11.09 20.70
C ARG A 26 5.36 -10.13 20.29
N ASN A 27 4.09 -10.55 20.40
CA ASN A 27 2.94 -9.68 20.14
C ASN A 27 2.83 -8.55 21.18
N ARG A 28 3.22 -8.79 22.43
CA ARG A 28 3.15 -7.77 23.51
C ARG A 28 4.04 -6.56 23.23
N ASN A 29 5.25 -6.78 22.69
CA ASN A 29 6.17 -5.70 22.33
C ASN A 29 5.62 -4.87 21.16
N SER A 30 5.13 -5.52 20.10
CA SER A 30 4.53 -4.79 18.96
C SER A 30 3.28 -4.00 19.35
N PHE A 31 2.43 -4.52 20.25
CA PHE A 31 1.31 -3.75 20.78
C PHE A 31 1.76 -2.56 21.64
N ALA A 32 2.85 -2.69 22.40
CA ALA A 32 3.42 -1.59 23.17
C ALA A 32 4.01 -0.51 22.25
N ASP A 33 4.66 -0.88 21.15
CA ASP A 33 5.19 0.06 20.15
C ASP A 33 4.06 0.78 19.40
N ILE A 34 3.01 0.05 18.99
CA ILE A 34 1.82 0.65 18.38
C ILE A 34 1.13 1.60 19.38
N ALA A 35 0.98 1.19 20.64
CA ALA A 35 0.41 2.04 21.69
C ALA A 35 1.27 3.28 21.94
N ARG A 36 2.59 3.17 21.88
CA ARG A 36 3.52 4.30 22.00
C ARG A 36 3.39 5.25 20.82
N LEU A 37 3.37 4.74 19.59
CA LEU A 37 3.17 5.55 18.38
C LEU A 37 1.81 6.26 18.39
N LEU A 38 0.74 5.56 18.75
CA LEU A 38 -0.60 6.15 18.87
C LEU A 38 -0.67 7.18 20.02
N SER A 39 -0.01 6.90 21.14
CA SER A 39 0.11 7.83 22.27
C SER A 39 0.90 9.07 21.90
N ASP A 40 1.99 8.94 21.15
CA ASP A 40 2.78 10.08 20.68
C ASP A 40 2.01 10.85 19.60
N PHE A 41 1.23 10.15 18.77
CA PHE A 41 0.37 10.77 17.76
C PHE A 41 -0.82 11.53 18.37
N PHE A 42 -1.35 11.11 19.52
CA PHE A 42 -2.46 11.78 20.21
C PHE A 42 -2.06 12.48 21.51
N ARG A 43 -0.77 12.78 21.70
CA ARG A 43 -0.17 13.18 22.97
C ARG A 43 -0.83 14.38 23.66
N ASP A 44 -1.44 15.28 22.88
CA ASP A 44 -2.06 16.52 23.36
C ASP A 44 -3.57 16.40 23.60
N LEU A 45 -4.12 15.18 23.59
CA LEU A 45 -5.55 14.94 23.66
C LEU A 45 -5.90 13.77 24.59
N ASP A 46 -6.87 14.02 25.47
CA ASP A 46 -7.54 12.98 26.27
C ASP A 46 -8.54 12.17 25.41
N VAL A 47 -8.09 11.65 24.27
CA VAL A 47 -8.90 10.80 23.38
C VAL A 47 -8.77 9.33 23.77
N VAL A 48 -9.90 8.63 23.81
CA VAL A 48 -9.92 7.18 23.94
C VAL A 48 -10.19 6.52 22.58
N PRO A 49 -9.91 5.22 22.38
CA PRO A 49 -10.09 4.58 21.08
C PRO A 49 -11.49 4.78 20.45
N SER A 50 -12.54 4.86 21.26
CA SER A 50 -13.89 5.17 20.76
C SER A 50 -14.01 6.55 20.13
N ASP A 51 -13.26 7.56 20.61
CA ASP A 51 -13.26 8.90 20.04
C ASP A 51 -12.60 8.92 18.66
N VAL A 52 -11.53 8.14 18.49
CA VAL A 52 -10.88 7.97 17.19
C VAL A 52 -11.84 7.34 16.18
N VAL A 53 -12.58 6.30 16.58
CA VAL A 53 -13.59 5.66 15.72
C VAL A 53 -14.70 6.65 15.35
N VAL A 54 -15.25 7.38 16.33
CA VAL A 54 -16.28 8.41 16.12
C VAL A 54 -15.76 9.50 15.18
N GLY A 55 -14.55 10.00 15.41
CA GLY A 55 -13.93 11.00 14.56
C GLY A 55 -13.74 10.51 13.12
N LEU A 56 -13.27 9.28 12.90
CA LEU A 56 -13.08 8.71 11.56
C LEU A 56 -14.41 8.56 10.82
N VAL A 57 -15.46 8.13 11.54
CA VAL A 57 -16.82 8.02 11.02
C VAL A 57 -17.35 9.39 10.61
N LEU A 58 -17.26 10.39 11.48
CA LEU A 58 -17.71 11.76 11.21
C LEU A 58 -16.92 12.39 10.07
N LEU A 59 -15.59 12.27 10.11
CA LEU A 59 -14.71 12.78 9.07
C LEU A 59 -15.08 12.20 7.70
N ARG A 60 -15.38 10.89 7.62
CA ARG A 60 -15.85 10.27 6.38
C ARG A 60 -17.19 10.83 5.91
N LYS A 61 -18.13 11.14 6.82
CA LYS A 61 -19.41 11.76 6.48
C LYS A 61 -19.23 13.21 6.02
N PHE A 62 -18.45 14.00 6.75
CA PHE A 62 -18.11 15.38 6.40
C PHE A 62 -17.41 15.48 5.04
N GLN A 63 -16.44 14.59 4.77
CA GLN A 63 -15.80 14.51 3.44
C GLN A 63 -16.77 14.16 2.32
N LYS A 64 -17.88 13.44 2.58
CA LYS A 64 -18.90 13.17 1.55
C LYS A 64 -19.76 14.40 1.29
N ILE A 65 -20.16 15.10 2.35
CA ILE A 65 -20.95 16.33 2.26
C ILE A 65 -20.15 17.41 1.54
N GLU A 66 -18.90 17.63 1.95
CA GLU A 66 -17.95 18.56 1.31
C GLU A 66 -17.84 18.32 -0.20
N ARG A 67 -17.62 17.06 -0.61
CA ARG A 67 -17.53 16.70 -2.03
C ARG A 67 -18.83 16.94 -2.80
N LYS A 68 -19.98 16.65 -2.19
CA LYS A 68 -21.28 16.90 -2.82
C LYS A 68 -21.49 18.40 -3.05
N ALA A 69 -21.20 19.22 -2.04
CA ALA A 69 -21.29 20.67 -2.16
C ALA A 69 -20.35 21.23 -3.24
N ILE A 70 -19.11 20.71 -3.34
CA ILE A 70 -18.13 21.12 -4.37
C ILE A 70 -18.63 20.83 -5.80
N VAL A 71 -19.34 19.71 -6.01
CA VAL A 71 -19.92 19.35 -7.32
C VAL A 71 -21.18 20.16 -7.62
N GLU A 72 -21.98 20.49 -6.61
CA GLU A 72 -23.19 21.32 -6.78
C GLU A 72 -22.86 22.79 -7.07
N GLN A 73 -21.65 23.25 -6.76
CA GLN A 73 -21.20 24.60 -7.07
C GLN A 73 -21.04 24.83 -8.58
N ARG A 74 -21.90 25.69 -9.14
CA ARG A 74 -21.91 26.04 -10.58
C ARG A 74 -20.64 26.70 -11.12
N LYS A 75 -19.76 27.24 -10.26
CA LYS A 75 -18.54 27.96 -10.65
C LYS A 75 -17.26 27.11 -10.55
N ASN A 76 -17.39 25.80 -10.38
CA ASN A 76 -16.25 24.91 -10.17
C ASN A 76 -16.07 23.96 -11.36
N ASP A 77 -14.81 23.68 -11.70
CA ASP A 77 -14.41 22.78 -12.79
C ASP A 77 -14.41 21.29 -12.37
N THR A 78 -15.06 20.94 -11.25
CA THR A 78 -15.10 19.56 -10.76
C THR A 78 -16.43 18.92 -11.13
N TYR A 79 -16.39 17.94 -12.03
CA TYR A 79 -17.58 17.21 -12.48
C TYR A 79 -18.04 16.19 -11.44
N GLU A 80 -17.09 15.43 -10.88
CA GLU A 80 -17.36 14.41 -9.88
C GLU A 80 -16.09 14.03 -9.09
N PHE A 81 -16.23 13.13 -8.10
CA PHE A 81 -15.10 12.59 -7.36
C PHE A 81 -14.99 11.08 -7.51
N LEU A 82 -13.99 10.61 -8.27
CA LEU A 82 -13.68 9.18 -8.41
C LEU A 82 -12.66 8.75 -7.37
N SER A 83 -13.07 7.85 -6.47
CA SER A 83 -12.21 7.34 -5.38
C SER A 83 -11.56 8.42 -4.50
N GLY A 84 -12.21 9.59 -4.41
CA GLY A 84 -11.74 10.74 -3.65
C GLY A 84 -10.85 11.72 -4.42
N VAL A 85 -10.60 11.48 -5.71
CA VAL A 85 -9.90 12.39 -6.61
C VAL A 85 -10.94 13.16 -7.43
N ALA A 86 -10.77 14.48 -7.55
CA ALA A 86 -11.64 15.33 -8.37
C ALA A 86 -11.40 15.05 -9.86
N VAL A 87 -12.48 14.81 -10.60
CA VAL A 87 -12.47 14.74 -12.06
C VAL A 87 -12.70 16.14 -12.59
N THR A 88 -11.76 16.62 -13.41
CA THR A 88 -11.73 17.98 -13.96
C THR A 88 -11.50 17.91 -15.47
N PRO A 89 -11.65 19.00 -16.25
CA PRO A 89 -11.30 19.03 -17.67
C PRO A 89 -9.85 18.61 -17.97
N ARG A 90 -8.95 18.69 -16.98
CA ARG A 90 -7.54 18.28 -17.10
C ARG A 90 -7.29 16.81 -16.78
N THR A 91 -8.30 16.09 -16.31
CA THR A 91 -8.18 14.68 -15.96
C THR A 91 -8.01 13.84 -17.22
N GLN A 92 -6.89 13.14 -17.33
CA GLN A 92 -6.60 12.23 -18.43
C GLN A 92 -7.01 10.81 -18.04
N PHE A 93 -7.92 10.22 -18.82
CA PHE A 93 -8.26 8.80 -18.72
C PHE A 93 -7.44 8.01 -19.74
N LEU A 94 -6.90 6.86 -19.33
CA LEU A 94 -6.23 5.96 -20.27
C LEU A 94 -7.26 5.43 -21.26
N SER A 95 -6.94 5.53 -22.55
CA SER A 95 -7.81 5.03 -23.61
C SER A 95 -7.42 3.58 -23.93
N LEU A 96 -8.29 2.63 -23.56
CA LEU A 96 -8.05 1.20 -23.75
C LEU A 96 -8.55 0.72 -25.12
N HIS A 97 -8.27 1.46 -26.18
CA HIS A 97 -8.57 1.04 -27.55
C HIS A 97 -7.64 -0.10 -27.99
N GLU A 98 -8.11 -0.92 -28.94
CA GLU A 98 -7.31 -1.98 -29.56
C GLU A 98 -6.02 -1.38 -30.17
N ASP A 99 -4.88 -2.03 -29.90
CA ASP A 99 -3.52 -1.65 -30.31
C ASP A 99 -2.97 -0.30 -29.79
N GLY A 100 -3.63 0.31 -28.79
CA GLY A 100 -3.14 1.52 -28.13
C GLY A 100 -1.89 1.29 -27.25
N ALA A 101 -1.00 2.29 -27.18
CA ALA A 101 0.15 2.27 -26.27
C ALA A 101 -0.27 2.13 -24.78
N ASP A 102 -1.39 2.74 -24.41
CA ASP A 102 -1.97 2.67 -23.07
C ASP A 102 -2.48 1.27 -22.72
N LEU A 103 -3.08 0.55 -23.68
CA LEU A 103 -3.53 -0.83 -23.50
C LEU A 103 -2.32 -1.76 -23.27
N ASN A 104 -1.26 -1.60 -24.05
CA ASN A 104 -0.01 -2.37 -23.88
C ASN A 104 0.65 -2.11 -22.53
N LEU A 105 0.67 -0.86 -22.07
CA LEU A 105 1.14 -0.51 -20.73
C LEU A 105 0.28 -1.18 -19.66
N PHE A 106 -1.05 -1.13 -19.80
CA PHE A 106 -1.97 -1.72 -18.84
C PHE A 106 -1.85 -3.26 -18.77
N GLN A 107 -1.71 -3.94 -19.91
CA GLN A 107 -1.43 -5.37 -19.96
C GLN A 107 -0.09 -5.73 -19.32
N THR A 108 0.94 -4.91 -19.54
CA THR A 108 2.26 -5.09 -18.89
C THR A 108 2.17 -4.91 -17.38
N VAL A 109 1.40 -3.94 -16.92
CA VAL A 109 1.12 -3.73 -15.50
C VAL A 109 0.35 -4.91 -14.90
N ILE A 110 -0.61 -5.51 -15.61
CA ILE A 110 -1.31 -6.71 -15.13
C ILE A 110 -0.35 -7.91 -15.06
N HIS A 111 0.52 -8.07 -16.07
CA HIS A 111 1.52 -9.14 -16.11
C HIS A 111 2.40 -9.14 -14.86
N TYR A 112 3.04 -8.00 -14.55
CA TYR A 112 3.91 -7.89 -13.37
C TYR A 112 3.13 -7.84 -12.04
N ALA A 113 1.82 -7.58 -12.05
CA ALA A 113 1.03 -7.65 -10.83
C ALA A 113 1.00 -9.09 -10.27
N HIS A 114 0.99 -10.08 -11.16
CA HIS A 114 1.05 -11.49 -10.76
C HIS A 114 2.38 -11.82 -10.05
N PHE A 115 3.51 -11.28 -10.52
CA PHE A 115 4.80 -11.45 -9.86
C PHE A 115 4.78 -10.86 -8.43
N ALA A 116 4.17 -9.68 -8.25
CA ALA A 116 4.04 -9.05 -6.93
C ALA A 116 3.15 -9.86 -5.97
N VAL A 117 2.01 -10.35 -6.47
CA VAL A 117 1.04 -11.11 -5.66
C VAL A 117 1.58 -12.48 -5.27
N LEU A 118 2.24 -13.18 -6.20
CA LEU A 118 2.78 -14.53 -5.95
C LEU A 118 3.95 -14.50 -4.96
N ALA A 119 4.64 -13.37 -4.79
CA ALA A 119 5.67 -13.19 -3.75
C ALA A 119 5.12 -13.38 -2.32
N TYR A 120 3.81 -13.23 -2.11
CA TYR A 120 3.18 -13.51 -0.81
C TYR A 120 3.05 -15.00 -0.50
N GLY A 121 3.20 -15.87 -1.49
CA GLY A 121 3.12 -17.32 -1.34
C GLY A 121 1.69 -17.85 -1.13
N TRP A 122 1.60 -19.00 -0.47
CA TRP A 122 0.36 -19.77 -0.36
C TRP A 122 -0.81 -19.09 0.39
N PRO A 123 -0.61 -18.24 1.42
CA PRO A 123 -1.76 -17.68 2.16
C PRO A 123 -2.64 -16.79 1.28
N ILE A 124 -2.02 -15.92 0.46
CA ILE A 124 -2.75 -15.06 -0.47
C ILE A 124 -3.35 -15.90 -1.61
N PHE A 125 -2.63 -16.90 -2.11
CA PHE A 125 -3.16 -17.81 -3.12
C PHE A 125 -4.45 -18.51 -2.67
N VAL A 126 -4.50 -19.00 -1.43
CA VAL A 126 -5.69 -19.63 -0.86
C VAL A 126 -6.82 -18.61 -0.67
N MET A 127 -6.51 -17.39 -0.22
CA MET A 127 -7.52 -16.33 -0.06
C MET A 127 -8.17 -15.93 -1.40
N MET A 128 -7.39 -15.92 -2.48
CA MET A 128 -7.86 -15.52 -3.81
C MET A 128 -8.58 -16.64 -4.57
N ASN A 129 -8.39 -17.90 -4.19
CA ASN A 129 -8.96 -19.05 -4.90
C ASN A 129 -9.94 -19.82 -4.02
N LYS A 130 -11.21 -19.93 -4.46
CA LYS A 130 -12.25 -20.69 -3.74
C LYS A 130 -11.88 -22.17 -3.49
N THR A 131 -11.03 -22.77 -4.32
CA THR A 131 -10.50 -24.14 -4.19
C THR A 131 -8.98 -24.16 -3.97
N GLY A 132 -8.42 -23.09 -3.38
CA GLY A 132 -6.99 -22.86 -3.26
C GLY A 132 -6.23 -23.97 -2.55
N VAL A 133 -6.81 -24.58 -1.50
CA VAL A 133 -6.18 -25.69 -0.76
C VAL A 133 -6.04 -26.93 -1.64
N CYS A 134 -7.10 -27.36 -2.33
CA CYS A 134 -7.04 -28.54 -3.21
C CYS A 134 -6.06 -28.35 -4.38
N ARG A 135 -6.01 -27.13 -4.95
CA ARG A 135 -5.08 -26.76 -6.03
C ARG A 135 -3.63 -26.58 -5.55
N LEU A 136 -3.42 -26.35 -4.26
CA LEU A 136 -2.10 -26.30 -3.66
C LEU A 136 -1.58 -27.73 -3.46
N CYS A 137 -2.43 -28.62 -2.93
CA CYS A 137 -2.10 -30.02 -2.67
C CYS A 137 -1.57 -30.78 -3.89
N THR A 138 -1.98 -30.41 -5.11
CA THR A 138 -1.47 -31.03 -6.35
C THR A 138 -0.03 -30.66 -6.71
N GLY A 139 0.53 -29.61 -6.09
CA GLY A 139 1.88 -29.11 -6.36
C GLY A 139 2.84 -29.18 -5.16
N LEU A 140 2.39 -29.71 -4.02
CA LEU A 140 3.20 -29.84 -2.80
C LEU A 140 4.23 -30.96 -2.95
N HIS A 141 5.44 -30.71 -2.45
CA HIS A 141 6.41 -31.78 -2.23
C HIS A 141 6.08 -32.45 -0.89
N CYS A 142 5.54 -33.67 -0.90
CA CYS A 142 5.29 -34.43 0.32
C CYS A 142 6.62 -34.96 0.90
N CYS A 143 6.89 -34.71 2.18
CA CYS A 143 8.11 -35.13 2.88
C CYS A 143 8.31 -36.67 2.99
N CYS A 144 7.39 -37.47 2.45
CA CYS A 144 7.38 -38.93 2.60
C CYS A 144 8.12 -39.69 1.50
N ILE A 145 8.68 -39.01 0.48
CA ILE A 145 9.43 -39.66 -0.60
C ILE A 145 10.86 -39.09 -0.64
N PRO A 146 11.87 -39.82 -0.14
CA PRO A 146 13.26 -39.47 -0.39
C PRO A 146 13.58 -39.82 -1.85
N CYS A 147 14.52 -39.10 -2.46
CA CYS A 147 15.06 -39.31 -3.82
C CYS A 147 14.48 -38.40 -4.91
N ARG A 148 14.86 -37.12 -4.89
CA ARG A 148 15.11 -36.37 -6.13
C ARG A 148 16.53 -35.82 -6.07
N LYS A 149 17.36 -36.16 -7.06
CA LYS A 149 18.68 -35.53 -7.22
C LYS A 149 18.44 -34.09 -7.68
N HIS A 150 18.98 -33.11 -6.96
CA HIS A 150 19.00 -31.73 -7.42
C HIS A 150 19.75 -31.66 -8.75
N SER A 151 19.08 -31.14 -9.78
CA SER A 151 19.74 -30.75 -11.04
C SER A 151 20.34 -29.36 -10.87
N GLU A 152 21.44 -29.04 -11.57
CA GLU A 152 21.93 -27.65 -11.70
C GLU A 152 20.85 -26.69 -12.26
N THR A 153 19.81 -27.26 -12.91
CA THR A 153 18.66 -26.53 -13.42
C THR A 153 17.55 -26.29 -12.40
N ASP A 154 17.66 -26.76 -11.16
CA ASP A 154 16.62 -26.49 -10.16
C ASP A 154 16.83 -25.10 -9.53
N PRO A 155 15.76 -24.36 -9.17
CA PRO A 155 15.91 -23.12 -8.44
C PRO A 155 16.51 -23.34 -7.06
N GLU A 156 17.27 -22.35 -6.61
CA GLU A 156 17.68 -22.26 -5.23
C GLU A 156 16.52 -21.70 -4.38
N ILE A 157 15.98 -22.53 -3.51
CA ILE A 157 14.90 -22.18 -2.60
C ILE A 157 15.44 -22.15 -1.18
N VAL A 158 15.50 -20.96 -0.60
CA VAL A 158 16.04 -20.71 0.74
C VAL A 158 14.88 -20.53 1.72
N ASP A 159 14.86 -21.34 2.78
CA ASP A 159 13.94 -21.23 3.93
C ASP A 159 12.43 -21.32 3.63
N ASP A 160 12.02 -22.17 2.67
CA ASP A 160 10.60 -22.54 2.52
C ASP A 160 10.17 -23.57 3.59
N ASN A 161 8.87 -23.71 3.80
CA ASN A 161 8.33 -24.73 4.70
C ASN A 161 8.61 -26.16 4.19
N CYS A 162 8.43 -27.16 5.06
CA CYS A 162 8.74 -28.56 4.78
C CYS A 162 8.08 -29.13 3.51
N CYS A 163 6.96 -28.56 3.06
CA CYS A 163 6.23 -28.99 1.87
C CYS A 163 6.49 -28.11 0.63
N GLN A 164 7.40 -27.14 0.73
CA GLN A 164 7.66 -26.10 -0.26
C GLN A 164 6.39 -25.37 -0.74
N CYS A 165 5.45 -25.10 0.18
CA CYS A 165 4.16 -24.53 -0.20
C CYS A 165 4.30 -23.17 -0.89
N ASN A 166 5.28 -22.35 -0.50
CA ASN A 166 5.43 -21.03 -1.11
C ASN A 166 5.98 -21.14 -2.54
N TYR A 167 7.00 -21.98 -2.75
CA TYR A 167 7.54 -22.23 -4.08
C TYR A 167 6.51 -22.92 -4.99
N SER A 168 5.66 -23.81 -4.46
CA SER A 168 4.57 -24.43 -5.24
C SER A 168 3.59 -23.40 -5.83
N VAL A 169 3.41 -22.26 -5.17
CA VAL A 169 2.64 -21.13 -5.69
C VAL A 169 3.42 -20.35 -6.74
N LEU A 170 4.73 -20.15 -6.56
CA LEU A 170 5.57 -19.52 -7.58
C LEU A 170 5.63 -20.32 -8.88
N LYS A 171 5.53 -21.66 -8.82
CA LYS A 171 5.45 -22.50 -10.03
C LYS A 171 4.29 -22.11 -10.94
N LYS A 172 3.21 -21.51 -10.41
CA LYS A 172 2.09 -21.01 -11.23
C LYS A 172 2.45 -19.82 -12.11
N LEU A 173 3.64 -19.22 -11.95
CA LEU A 173 4.17 -18.27 -12.94
C LEU A 173 4.25 -18.90 -14.33
N SER A 174 4.47 -20.22 -14.44
CA SER A 174 4.45 -20.90 -15.74
C SER A 174 3.08 -20.88 -16.44
N ASP A 175 1.99 -20.61 -15.69
CA ASP A 175 0.65 -20.46 -16.27
C ASP A 175 0.51 -19.12 -17.02
N LEU A 176 1.42 -18.16 -16.79
CA LEU A 176 1.41 -16.83 -17.39
C LEU A 176 2.30 -16.72 -18.64
N GLY A 177 3.23 -17.64 -18.82
CA GLY A 177 4.22 -17.61 -19.90
C GLY A 177 5.43 -18.48 -19.63
N ASP A 178 6.42 -18.38 -20.50
CA ASP A 178 7.71 -19.06 -20.36
C ASP A 178 8.57 -18.34 -19.31
N ILE A 179 8.38 -18.73 -18.04
CA ILE A 179 9.01 -18.12 -16.88
C ILE A 179 9.77 -19.17 -16.07
N ASP A 180 11.06 -18.93 -15.80
CA ASP A 180 11.93 -19.78 -14.97
C ASP A 180 12.34 -19.05 -13.70
N VAL A 181 11.96 -19.58 -12.53
CA VAL A 181 12.40 -19.06 -11.23
C VAL A 181 13.80 -19.58 -10.97
N ILE A 182 14.74 -18.70 -10.62
CA ILE A 182 16.15 -19.06 -10.37
C ILE A 182 16.43 -19.07 -8.87
N TYR A 183 15.88 -18.11 -8.16
CA TYR A 183 16.14 -17.91 -6.74
C TYR A 183 14.86 -17.49 -6.04
N ALA A 184 14.56 -18.08 -4.89
CA ALA A 184 13.53 -17.57 -3.99
C ALA A 184 13.98 -17.76 -2.55
N THR A 185 13.82 -16.72 -1.74
CA THR A 185 14.02 -16.80 -0.29
C THR A 185 12.73 -16.50 0.44
N TYR A 186 12.46 -17.27 1.50
CA TYR A 186 11.33 -17.08 2.39
C TYR A 186 11.77 -16.82 3.83
N HIS A 187 13.05 -16.55 4.05
CA HIS A 187 13.61 -16.25 5.37
C HIS A 187 12.89 -15.05 6.00
N VAL A 188 12.45 -15.20 7.25
CA VAL A 188 11.71 -14.15 8.00
C VAL A 188 12.50 -13.79 9.26
N ASP A 189 13.63 -13.11 9.07
CA ASP A 189 14.34 -12.44 10.15
C ASP A 189 13.93 -10.96 10.25
N VAL A 190 14.24 -10.31 11.38
CA VAL A 190 13.92 -8.89 11.58
C VAL A 190 14.66 -8.03 10.55
N GLY A 191 13.95 -7.58 9.52
CA GLY A 191 14.48 -6.71 8.46
C GLY A 191 14.75 -7.37 7.12
N GLU A 192 14.59 -8.70 7.02
CA GLU A 192 14.65 -9.42 5.74
C GLU A 192 13.28 -10.04 5.45
N THR A 193 12.83 -9.91 4.20
CA THR A 193 11.53 -10.43 3.79
C THR A 193 11.64 -11.21 2.49
N PRO A 194 10.66 -12.07 2.20
CA PRO A 194 10.69 -12.91 1.02
C PRO A 194 10.84 -12.10 -0.28
N PHE A 195 11.74 -12.56 -1.14
CA PHE A 195 11.86 -12.07 -2.50
C PHE A 195 12.28 -13.23 -3.41
N PHE A 196 12.04 -13.07 -4.71
CA PHE A 196 12.47 -14.05 -5.69
C PHE A 196 12.94 -13.38 -6.98
N VAL A 197 13.79 -14.10 -7.72
CA VAL A 197 14.31 -13.72 -9.03
C VAL A 197 13.87 -14.75 -10.05
N ALA A 198 13.27 -14.28 -11.13
CA ALA A 198 12.78 -15.10 -12.23
C ALA A 198 13.22 -14.52 -13.58
N LEU A 199 13.40 -15.40 -14.57
CA LEU A 199 13.55 -15.04 -15.97
C LEU A 199 12.20 -15.14 -16.66
N ASP A 200 11.81 -14.06 -17.31
CA ASP A 200 10.68 -14.00 -18.22
C ASP A 200 11.24 -14.04 -19.64
N TYR A 201 11.17 -15.21 -20.28
CA TYR A 201 11.73 -15.39 -21.62
C TYR A 201 10.88 -14.73 -22.70
N ASP A 202 9.56 -14.65 -22.50
CA ASP A 202 8.63 -14.04 -23.44
C ASP A 202 8.89 -12.54 -23.57
N ARG A 203 9.16 -11.86 -22.45
CA ARG A 203 9.44 -10.42 -22.41
C ARG A 203 10.94 -10.08 -22.39
N LYS A 204 11.81 -11.09 -22.37
CA LYS A 204 13.28 -10.97 -22.25
C LYS A 204 13.71 -10.15 -21.03
N LYS A 205 13.17 -10.48 -19.85
CA LYS A 205 13.41 -9.75 -18.60
C LYS A 205 13.95 -10.62 -17.48
N ILE A 206 14.79 -10.02 -16.65
CA ILE A 206 15.14 -10.52 -15.32
C ILE A 206 14.22 -9.81 -14.33
N VAL A 207 13.30 -10.54 -13.71
CA VAL A 207 12.29 -10.00 -12.79
C VAL A 207 12.70 -10.26 -11.36
N ILE A 208 12.83 -9.19 -10.57
CA ILE A 208 13.10 -9.23 -9.12
C ILE A 208 11.81 -8.83 -8.41
N SER A 209 11.17 -9.78 -7.73
CA SER A 209 9.91 -9.54 -7.02
C SER A 209 10.11 -9.47 -5.51
N ILE A 210 9.68 -8.37 -4.89
CA ILE A 210 9.95 -8.02 -3.49
C ILE A 210 8.64 -7.94 -2.70
N ARG A 211 8.52 -8.73 -1.62
CA ARG A 211 7.36 -8.68 -0.72
C ARG A 211 7.47 -7.59 0.36
N GLY A 212 8.67 -7.31 0.86
CA GLY A 212 8.93 -6.35 1.93
C GLY A 212 10.23 -5.57 1.73
N THR A 213 11.20 -5.72 2.62
CA THR A 213 12.54 -5.11 2.51
C THR A 213 13.52 -6.03 1.78
N LEU A 214 14.41 -5.40 1.00
CA LEU A 214 15.52 -6.01 0.26
C LEU A 214 16.63 -4.96 0.15
N SER A 215 17.88 -5.37 0.38
CA SER A 215 19.04 -4.51 0.19
C SER A 215 19.79 -4.87 -1.09
N MET A 216 20.39 -3.85 -1.73
CA MET A 216 21.24 -4.05 -2.91
C MET A 216 22.41 -4.99 -2.63
N LYS A 217 22.99 -4.91 -1.42
CA LYS A 217 24.08 -5.78 -0.97
C LYS A 217 23.75 -7.26 -1.10
N LYS A 218 22.50 -7.66 -0.80
CA LYS A 218 22.08 -9.06 -0.91
C LYS A 218 22.05 -9.55 -2.36
N ILE A 219 21.65 -8.69 -3.30
CA ILE A 219 21.67 -9.00 -4.74
C ILE A 219 23.10 -9.17 -5.24
N GLU A 220 24.03 -8.34 -4.77
CA GLU A 220 25.45 -8.38 -5.13
C GLU A 220 26.16 -9.60 -4.52
N GLN A 221 25.96 -9.86 -3.23
CA GLN A 221 26.58 -10.98 -2.51
C GLN A 221 26.19 -12.34 -3.10
N GLU A 222 24.91 -12.50 -3.45
CA GLU A 222 24.37 -13.72 -4.04
C GLU A 222 24.54 -13.78 -5.57
N GLN A 223 25.13 -12.73 -6.17
CA GLN A 223 25.37 -12.59 -7.61
C GLN A 223 24.13 -12.88 -8.47
N LEU A 224 22.94 -12.47 -8.02
CA LEU A 224 21.68 -12.95 -8.59
C LEU A 224 21.47 -12.53 -10.05
N ILE A 225 21.94 -11.34 -10.43
CA ILE A 225 21.85 -10.85 -11.81
C ILE A 225 22.79 -11.65 -12.73
N GLU A 226 24.02 -11.90 -12.28
CA GLU A 226 24.99 -12.68 -13.07
C GLU A 226 24.55 -14.13 -13.21
N ARG A 227 24.02 -14.73 -12.13
CA ARG A 227 23.39 -16.05 -12.18
C ARG A 227 22.23 -16.10 -13.17
N ALA A 228 21.39 -15.07 -13.20
CA ALA A 228 20.29 -14.97 -14.17
C ALA A 228 20.76 -14.82 -15.62
N ARG A 229 21.83 -14.05 -15.85
CA ARG A 229 22.45 -13.89 -17.18
C ARG A 229 23.22 -15.12 -17.65
N ALA A 230 23.77 -15.90 -16.72
CA ALA A 230 24.47 -17.16 -17.01
C ALA A 230 23.51 -18.33 -17.23
N ARG A 231 22.25 -18.21 -16.80
CA ARG A 231 21.21 -19.24 -16.95
C ARG A 231 20.77 -19.32 -18.41
N LYS A 232 20.82 -20.51 -19.03
CA LYS A 232 20.35 -20.76 -20.42
C LYS A 232 20.82 -19.68 -21.42
N PRO A 233 22.15 -19.46 -21.56
CA PRO A 233 22.69 -18.38 -22.40
C PRO A 233 22.28 -18.51 -23.88
N GLU A 234 21.97 -19.72 -24.35
CA GLU A 234 21.43 -19.99 -25.69
C GLU A 234 20.12 -19.26 -25.98
N ARG A 235 19.40 -18.80 -24.94
CA ARG A 235 18.16 -18.02 -25.06
C ARG A 235 18.38 -16.50 -25.04
N GLY A 236 19.63 -16.04 -25.04
CA GLY A 236 19.98 -14.62 -25.03
C GLY A 236 19.81 -13.93 -23.67
N THR A 237 19.86 -14.70 -22.57
CA THR A 237 19.65 -14.18 -21.20
C THR A 237 20.66 -13.12 -20.75
N LYS A 238 21.80 -13.03 -21.41
CA LYS A 238 22.82 -11.98 -21.18
C LYS A 238 22.30 -10.57 -21.45
N ASP A 239 21.38 -10.44 -22.40
CA ASP A 239 20.85 -9.15 -22.86
C ASP A 239 19.50 -8.80 -22.21
N PHE A 240 19.04 -9.62 -21.25
CA PHE A 240 17.75 -9.38 -20.60
C PHE A 240 17.80 -8.13 -19.74
N GLU A 241 16.76 -7.31 -19.86
CA GLU A 241 16.62 -6.09 -19.08
C GLU A 241 16.03 -6.40 -17.70
N ILE A 242 16.33 -5.55 -16.72
CA ILE A 242 15.91 -5.79 -15.34
C ILE A 242 14.56 -5.13 -15.07
N VAL A 243 13.68 -5.86 -14.41
CA VAL A 243 12.40 -5.35 -13.90
C VAL A 243 12.34 -5.62 -12.41
N ILE A 244 12.10 -4.59 -11.61
CA ILE A 244 11.85 -4.73 -10.16
C ILE A 244 10.36 -4.54 -9.91
N VAL A 245 9.79 -5.45 -9.14
CA VAL A 245 8.36 -5.49 -8.85
C VAL A 245 8.17 -5.55 -7.34
N GLY A 246 7.18 -4.83 -6.82
CA GLY A 246 6.81 -4.97 -5.42
C GLY A 246 5.42 -4.44 -5.13
N HIS A 247 4.84 -4.89 -4.01
CA HIS A 247 3.55 -4.41 -3.51
C HIS A 247 3.69 -3.85 -2.08
N SER A 248 2.95 -2.78 -1.76
CA SER A 248 2.96 -2.12 -0.45
C SER A 248 4.38 -1.75 -0.01
N LEU A 249 4.88 -2.26 1.13
CA LEU A 249 6.28 -2.06 1.55
C LEU A 249 7.27 -2.51 0.48
N GLY A 250 7.02 -3.64 -0.17
CA GLY A 250 7.82 -4.14 -1.30
C GLY A 250 7.88 -3.18 -2.48
N ALA A 251 6.80 -2.43 -2.74
CA ALA A 251 6.77 -1.40 -3.79
C ALA A 251 7.66 -0.20 -3.43
N GLY A 252 7.64 0.22 -2.17
CA GLY A 252 8.55 1.27 -1.68
C GLY A 252 10.02 0.85 -1.81
N THR A 253 10.33 -0.37 -1.38
CA THR A 253 11.66 -0.97 -1.52
C THR A 253 12.07 -1.10 -2.99
N ALA A 254 11.18 -1.57 -3.86
CA ALA A 254 11.44 -1.69 -5.29
C ALA A 254 11.79 -0.35 -5.94
N SER A 255 11.09 0.73 -5.56
CA SER A 255 11.39 2.07 -6.06
C SER A 255 12.76 2.58 -5.60
N ILE A 256 13.10 2.44 -4.31
CA ILE A 256 14.40 2.88 -3.79
C ILE A 256 15.53 2.03 -4.38
N LEU A 257 15.36 0.72 -4.44
CA LEU A 257 16.31 -0.18 -5.07
C LEU A 257 16.47 0.14 -6.56
N GLY A 258 15.38 0.47 -7.25
CA GLY A 258 15.38 0.92 -8.63
C GLY A 258 16.25 2.16 -8.83
N ILE A 259 16.11 3.18 -7.97
CA ILE A 259 16.96 4.38 -7.99
C ILE A 259 18.44 4.02 -7.84
N LEU A 260 18.77 3.15 -6.89
CA LEU A 260 20.16 2.73 -6.64
C LEU A 260 20.74 1.93 -7.83
N MET A 261 19.96 1.01 -8.38
CA MET A 261 20.40 0.14 -9.47
C MET A 261 20.39 0.83 -10.84
N ARG A 262 19.63 1.91 -11.02
CA ARG A 262 19.52 2.65 -12.30
C ARG A 262 20.86 3.20 -12.78
N GLN A 263 21.79 3.49 -11.86
CA GLN A 263 23.15 3.93 -12.19
C GLN A 263 23.96 2.86 -12.93
N ILE A 264 23.68 1.58 -12.63
CA ILE A 264 24.39 0.42 -13.20
C ILE A 264 23.60 -0.16 -14.37
N TYR A 265 22.26 -0.11 -14.30
CA TYR A 265 21.35 -0.68 -15.29
C TYR A 265 20.39 0.40 -15.83
N PRO A 266 20.81 1.18 -16.86
CA PRO A 266 20.05 2.32 -17.36
C PRO A 266 18.73 1.98 -18.06
N THR A 267 18.43 0.71 -18.32
CA THR A 267 17.16 0.25 -18.92
C THR A 267 16.19 -0.36 -17.90
N LEU A 268 16.59 -0.43 -16.63
CA LEU A 268 15.82 -1.02 -15.54
C LEU A 268 14.43 -0.38 -15.36
N GLN A 269 13.37 -1.18 -15.25
CA GLN A 269 12.01 -0.68 -14.98
C GLN A 269 11.51 -1.12 -13.60
N CYS A 270 10.62 -0.34 -13.00
CA CYS A 270 9.99 -0.64 -11.72
C CYS A 270 8.46 -0.63 -11.84
N PHE A 271 7.81 -1.68 -11.34
CA PHE A 271 6.35 -1.75 -11.20
C PHE A 271 5.98 -1.83 -9.72
N CYS A 272 5.42 -0.74 -9.22
CA CYS A 272 5.16 -0.51 -7.80
C CYS A 272 3.65 -0.56 -7.53
N TYR A 273 3.14 -1.61 -6.89
CA TYR A 273 1.72 -1.74 -6.58
C TYR A 273 1.42 -1.20 -5.19
N SER A 274 0.57 -0.19 -5.10
CA SER A 274 0.21 0.50 -3.86
C SER A 274 1.42 0.94 -3.01
N PRO A 275 2.39 1.68 -3.58
CA PRO A 275 3.55 2.13 -2.81
C PRO A 275 3.17 3.12 -1.70
N PRO A 276 3.96 3.22 -0.63
CA PRO A 276 3.73 4.20 0.43
C PRO A 276 3.71 5.63 -0.11
N GLY A 277 2.78 6.44 0.38
CA GLY A 277 2.61 7.83 -0.07
C GLY A 277 3.74 8.76 0.34
N GLY A 278 4.35 8.51 1.49
CA GLY A 278 5.45 9.32 2.00
C GLY A 278 6.85 8.83 1.61
N LEU A 279 7.07 8.42 0.35
CA LEU A 279 8.33 7.77 -0.06
C LEU A 279 9.39 8.72 -0.60
N LEU A 280 9.07 9.52 -1.63
CA LEU A 280 10.03 10.32 -2.39
C LEU A 280 9.78 11.82 -2.30
N SER A 281 10.84 12.61 -2.35
CA SER A 281 10.73 14.07 -2.53
C SER A 281 10.25 14.40 -3.95
N ALA A 282 9.70 15.61 -4.16
CA ALA A 282 9.21 16.02 -5.48
C ALA A 282 10.26 15.88 -6.61
N PRO A 283 11.55 16.25 -6.44
CA PRO A 283 12.57 16.00 -7.46
C PRO A 283 12.81 14.52 -7.75
N ALA A 284 12.77 13.67 -6.71
CA ALA A 284 12.95 12.23 -6.87
C ALA A 284 11.75 11.56 -7.58
N VAL A 285 10.53 12.09 -7.38
CA VAL A 285 9.37 11.67 -8.19
C VAL A 285 9.60 11.98 -9.66
N GLU A 286 10.05 13.19 -9.98
CA GLU A 286 10.29 13.58 -11.38
C GLU A 286 11.32 12.65 -12.04
N TYR A 287 12.44 12.39 -11.37
CA TYR A 287 13.44 11.44 -11.81
C TYR A 287 12.88 10.02 -12.02
N THR A 288 12.06 9.54 -11.09
CA THR A 288 11.52 8.16 -11.17
C THR A 288 10.43 7.98 -12.23
N LYS A 289 9.82 9.04 -12.77
CA LYS A 289 8.81 8.93 -13.84
C LYS A 289 9.32 8.23 -15.10
N GLU A 290 10.62 8.32 -15.36
CA GLU A 290 11.28 7.69 -16.52
C GLU A 290 11.20 6.17 -16.49
N PHE A 291 11.24 5.56 -15.30
CA PHE A 291 11.41 4.11 -15.17
C PHE A 291 10.47 3.43 -14.17
N THR A 292 9.76 4.18 -13.35
CA THR A 292 8.83 3.64 -12.34
C THR A 292 7.38 3.92 -12.73
N VAL A 293 6.56 2.86 -12.71
CA VAL A 293 5.11 2.93 -12.82
C VAL A 293 4.51 2.47 -11.50
N SER A 294 3.71 3.32 -10.88
CA SER A 294 3.00 3.05 -9.64
C SER A 294 1.52 2.82 -9.92
N VAL A 295 0.95 1.79 -9.31
CA VAL A 295 -0.47 1.44 -9.47
C VAL A 295 -1.19 1.65 -8.16
N VAL A 296 -2.27 2.42 -8.17
CA VAL A 296 -3.10 2.68 -7.00
C VAL A 296 -4.52 2.24 -7.29
N ILE A 297 -5.12 1.46 -6.40
CA ILE A 297 -6.48 0.93 -6.61
C ILE A 297 -7.47 1.66 -5.70
N GLY A 298 -8.43 2.35 -6.31
CA GLY A 298 -9.58 2.93 -5.61
C GLY A 298 -9.15 3.86 -4.47
N LYS A 299 -9.62 3.55 -3.26
CA LYS A 299 -9.37 4.30 -2.01
C LYS A 299 -8.27 3.69 -1.15
N ASP A 300 -7.30 3.00 -1.77
CA ASP A 300 -6.18 2.43 -1.04
C ASP A 300 -5.53 3.47 -0.12
N VAL A 301 -5.32 3.07 1.12
CA VAL A 301 -4.79 3.91 2.19
C VAL A 301 -3.26 4.00 2.11
N VAL A 302 -2.57 2.97 1.62
CA VAL A 302 -1.10 2.90 1.63
C VAL A 302 -0.46 4.06 0.87
N PRO A 303 -0.89 4.40 -0.37
CA PRO A 303 -0.35 5.53 -1.13
C PRO A 303 -0.76 6.90 -0.59
N ARG A 304 -1.62 6.93 0.44
CA ARG A 304 -2.18 8.14 1.05
C ARG A 304 -1.64 8.35 2.47
N ILE A 305 -0.88 7.39 2.99
CA ILE A 305 -0.21 7.48 4.28
C ILE A 305 1.21 8.01 4.06
N GLY A 306 1.50 9.08 4.78
CA GLY A 306 2.82 9.67 4.99
C GLY A 306 2.75 10.55 6.24
N LEU A 307 3.89 10.94 6.80
CA LEU A 307 3.92 11.69 8.07
C LEU A 307 3.06 12.96 7.98
N HIS A 308 3.24 13.76 6.92
CA HIS A 308 2.45 14.96 6.67
C HIS A 308 0.94 14.68 6.53
N GLN A 309 0.57 13.60 5.83
CA GLN A 309 -0.83 13.20 5.67
C GLN A 309 -1.43 12.70 6.98
N MET A 310 -0.63 12.03 7.83
CA MET A 310 -1.05 11.60 9.16
C MET A 310 -1.27 12.80 10.09
N GLU A 311 -0.40 13.80 10.07
CA GLU A 311 -0.62 15.04 10.83
C GLU A 311 -1.88 15.78 10.37
N THR A 312 -2.08 15.87 9.05
CA THR A 312 -3.30 16.45 8.49
C THR A 312 -4.54 15.66 8.94
N LEU A 313 -4.47 14.33 8.93
CA LEU A 313 -5.54 13.46 9.43
C LEU A 313 -5.79 13.67 10.91
N ARG A 314 -4.74 13.83 11.73
CA ARG A 314 -4.84 14.14 13.17
C ARG A 314 -5.66 15.41 13.36
N THR A 315 -5.26 16.49 12.69
CA THR A 315 -5.90 17.81 12.78
C THR A 315 -7.36 17.77 12.33
N ASP A 316 -7.63 17.12 11.20
CA ASP A 316 -8.99 16.95 10.67
C ASP A 316 -9.87 16.12 11.64
N LEU A 317 -9.31 15.05 12.22
CA LEU A 317 -9.99 14.19 13.18
C LEU A 317 -10.36 14.97 14.45
N ILE A 318 -9.44 15.78 14.98
CA ILE A 318 -9.67 16.63 16.15
C ILE A 318 -10.77 17.64 15.86
N ASN A 319 -10.70 18.32 14.71
CA ASN A 319 -11.72 19.29 14.32
C ASN A 319 -13.11 18.63 14.20
N ALA A 320 -13.18 17.42 13.64
CA ALA A 320 -14.42 16.67 13.53
C ALA A 320 -14.98 16.24 14.90
N ILE A 321 -14.13 15.79 15.83
CA ILE A 321 -14.54 15.40 17.18
C ILE A 321 -15.02 16.62 17.98
N LYS A 322 -14.30 17.75 17.95
CA LYS A 322 -14.68 18.99 18.67
C LYS A 322 -16.04 19.55 18.23
N ARG A 323 -16.42 19.32 16.98
CA ARG A 323 -17.71 19.73 16.41
C ARG A 323 -18.83 18.73 16.65
N SER A 324 -18.51 17.54 17.16
CA SER A 324 -19.54 16.53 17.39
C SER A 324 -20.37 16.88 18.61
N VAL A 325 -21.68 17.00 18.41
CA VAL A 325 -22.66 17.14 19.50
C VAL A 325 -23.37 15.81 19.81
N ASP A 326 -23.08 14.77 19.01
CA ASP A 326 -23.71 13.46 19.12
C ASP A 326 -23.00 12.57 20.16
N PRO A 327 -23.74 11.79 20.95
CA PRO A 327 -23.14 10.78 21.81
C PRO A 327 -22.47 9.67 20.98
N LYS A 328 -21.32 9.15 21.45
CA LYS A 328 -20.46 8.21 20.70
C LYS A 328 -21.22 7.02 20.10
N TRP A 329 -22.14 6.43 20.88
CA TRP A 329 -22.91 5.26 20.44
C TRP A 329 -23.83 5.57 19.25
N LYS A 330 -24.41 6.77 19.18
CA LYS A 330 -25.30 7.18 18.08
C LYS A 330 -24.52 7.28 16.77
N THR A 331 -23.35 7.92 16.80
CA THR A 331 -22.48 8.06 15.63
C THR A 331 -22.00 6.71 15.08
N ILE A 332 -21.63 5.79 15.96
CA ILE A 332 -21.17 4.43 15.61
C ILE A 332 -22.34 3.61 15.04
N THR A 333 -23.48 3.59 15.71
CA THR A 333 -24.64 2.78 15.33
C THR A 333 -25.22 3.22 13.98
N CYS A 334 -25.33 4.53 13.75
CA CYS A 334 -25.78 5.13 12.47
C CYS A 334 -24.80 4.95 11.30
N SER A 335 -23.70 4.21 11.50
CA SER A 335 -22.68 3.93 10.47
C SER A 335 -22.53 2.45 10.18
N ILE A 336 -22.98 1.58 11.09
CA ILE A 336 -22.96 0.12 10.94
C ILE A 336 -24.29 -0.39 10.34
N ILE A 337 -25.41 0.30 10.62
CA ILE A 337 -26.73 -0.08 10.11
C ILE A 337 -26.96 0.61 8.75
N CYS A 338 -26.78 -0.15 7.67
CA CYS A 338 -26.88 0.33 6.27
C CYS A 338 -28.33 0.54 5.78
N CYS A 339 -29.34 0.25 6.60
CA CYS A 339 -30.75 0.38 6.23
C CYS A 339 -31.52 1.18 7.29
N GLY A 340 -31.93 2.41 6.96
CA GLY A 340 -33.04 3.10 7.62
C GLY A 340 -32.78 3.92 8.90
N CYS A 341 -31.57 3.96 9.47
CA CYS A 341 -31.33 4.77 10.68
C CYS A 341 -30.77 6.17 10.36
N SER A 342 -31.29 7.16 11.08
CA SER A 342 -31.00 8.60 11.05
C SER A 342 -29.52 8.95 10.92
N GLN A 343 -29.20 9.99 10.15
CA GLN A 343 -27.84 10.55 10.13
C GLN A 343 -27.50 11.19 11.48
N PRO A 344 -26.22 11.18 11.92
CA PRO A 344 -25.80 11.88 13.13
C PRO A 344 -26.12 13.36 12.99
N THR A 345 -26.58 14.00 14.08
CA THR A 345 -27.06 15.38 14.07
C THR A 345 -26.00 16.32 13.53
N SER A 346 -24.72 16.13 13.89
CA SER A 346 -23.61 16.93 13.36
C SER A 346 -23.41 16.80 11.84
N ALA A 347 -23.78 15.66 11.24
CA ALA A 347 -23.73 15.49 9.79
C ALA A 347 -24.98 16.07 9.11
N VAL A 348 -26.13 16.04 9.79
CA VAL A 348 -27.35 16.68 9.30
C VAL A 348 -27.18 18.19 9.26
N GLU A 349 -26.75 18.81 10.35
CA GLU A 349 -26.43 20.25 10.45
C GLU A 349 -25.51 20.65 9.28
N MET A 350 -24.35 20.01 9.16
CA MET A 350 -23.40 20.27 8.08
C MET A 350 -24.00 20.10 6.67
N SER A 351 -24.99 19.22 6.49
CA SER A 351 -25.63 19.01 5.19
C SER A 351 -26.76 19.99 4.86
N THR A 352 -27.25 20.75 5.84
CA THR A 352 -28.46 21.58 5.72
C THR A 352 -28.23 23.01 5.20
N GLY A 353 -26.99 23.51 5.14
CA GLY A 353 -26.71 24.87 4.64
C GLY A 353 -25.34 25.07 3.99
N GLU A 354 -25.31 25.75 2.84
CA GLU A 354 -24.07 26.12 2.13
C GLU A 354 -23.10 26.95 2.99
N THR A 355 -23.64 27.76 3.90
CA THR A 355 -22.88 28.57 4.86
C THR A 355 -22.11 27.71 5.86
N GLU A 356 -22.72 26.63 6.37
CA GLU A 356 -22.09 25.73 7.34
C GLU A 356 -20.97 24.90 6.71
N VAL A 357 -21.16 24.45 5.47
CA VAL A 357 -20.10 23.76 4.70
C VAL A 357 -18.92 24.69 4.48
N SER A 358 -19.18 25.95 4.12
CA SER A 358 -18.15 26.97 3.90
C SER A 358 -17.39 27.32 5.18
N GLU A 359 -18.09 27.42 6.31
CA GLU A 359 -17.48 27.66 7.63
C GLU A 359 -16.62 26.46 8.08
N TYR A 360 -17.11 25.23 7.88
CA TYR A 360 -16.34 24.03 8.14
C TYR A 360 -15.06 23.98 7.29
N MET A 361 -15.16 24.26 5.98
CA MET A 361 -13.99 24.32 5.09
C MET A 361 -12.98 25.37 5.56
N ARG A 362 -13.43 26.56 5.97
CA ARG A 362 -12.55 27.61 6.52
C ARG A 362 -11.87 27.18 7.82
N SER A 363 -12.63 26.59 8.75
CA SER A 363 -12.10 26.10 10.02
C SER A 363 -11.10 24.96 9.85
N LYS A 364 -11.39 24.02 8.93
CA LYS A 364 -10.47 22.95 8.54
C LYS A 364 -9.17 23.51 7.95
N HIS A 365 -9.25 24.51 7.08
CA HIS A 365 -8.06 25.17 6.52
C HIS A 365 -7.22 25.85 7.62
N ASN A 366 -7.86 26.62 8.50
CA ASN A 366 -7.17 27.29 9.61
C ASN A 366 -6.49 26.28 10.55
N ALA A 367 -7.15 25.18 10.89
CA ALA A 367 -6.59 24.14 11.76
C ALA A 367 -5.34 23.51 11.13
N ARG A 368 -5.34 23.28 9.81
CA ARG A 368 -4.18 22.75 9.07
C ARG A 368 -3.02 23.74 9.03
N CYS A 369 -3.29 25.05 8.94
CA CYS A 369 -2.26 26.09 8.96
C CYS A 369 -1.64 26.32 10.34
N MET A 370 -2.42 26.13 11.43
CA MET A 370 -1.91 26.28 12.80
C MET A 370 -0.85 25.24 13.19
N GLY A 371 -0.86 24.06 12.57
CA GLY A 371 0.18 23.03 12.77
C GLY A 371 1.53 23.34 12.12
N ILE A 372 1.67 24.46 11.39
CA ILE A 372 2.86 24.83 10.58
C ILE A 372 3.68 25.93 11.28
N HIS A 373 3.37 26.33 12.53
CA HIS A 373 4.03 27.48 13.14
C HIS A 373 5.53 27.21 13.42
N PRO A 374 6.46 28.06 12.92
CA PRO A 374 7.90 27.82 12.95
C PRO A 374 8.56 27.91 14.33
N SER A 375 7.80 28.27 15.38
CA SER A 375 8.31 28.44 16.74
C SER A 375 7.98 27.27 17.68
N ASP A 376 7.29 26.23 17.21
CA ASP A 376 6.96 25.07 18.04
C ASP A 376 8.12 24.06 18.03
N SER A 377 9.14 24.33 18.85
CA SER A 377 10.36 23.53 18.97
C SER A 377 10.13 22.15 19.61
N SER A 378 8.90 21.84 20.01
CA SER A 378 8.53 20.61 20.72
C SER A 378 8.21 19.43 19.80
N ILE A 379 8.05 19.68 18.49
CA ILE A 379 7.75 18.67 17.48
C ILE A 379 8.82 18.74 16.39
N ALA A 380 9.82 17.87 16.46
CA ALA A 380 10.75 17.65 15.34
C ALA A 380 10.06 17.09 14.07
N LEU A 381 8.74 16.86 14.08
CA LEU A 381 7.93 16.45 12.92
C LEU A 381 7.40 17.61 12.05
N THR A 382 7.34 18.86 12.51
CA THR A 382 6.65 19.97 11.79
C THR A 382 7.41 20.54 10.58
N SER A 383 8.55 19.96 10.20
CA SER A 383 9.39 20.40 9.07
C SER A 383 9.56 19.33 7.98
N HIS A 384 8.72 18.28 7.96
CA HIS A 384 8.80 17.31 6.89
C HIS A 384 8.18 17.86 5.61
N GLN A 385 9.03 18.18 4.62
CA GLN A 385 8.59 18.40 3.25
C GLN A 385 7.66 17.25 2.82
N PRO A 386 6.57 17.54 2.10
CA PRO A 386 5.67 16.50 1.64
C PRO A 386 6.45 15.51 0.76
N LEU A 387 6.33 14.25 1.11
CA LEU A 387 6.81 13.14 0.30
C LEU A 387 5.63 12.55 -0.49
N TYR A 388 5.97 11.87 -1.58
CA TYR A 388 5.04 11.45 -2.62
C TYR A 388 5.31 10.01 -3.07
N PRO A 389 4.31 9.32 -3.64
CA PRO A 389 4.50 8.05 -4.32
C PRO A 389 5.46 8.18 -5.51
N PRO A 390 6.22 7.12 -5.85
CA PRO A 390 7.21 7.18 -6.91
C PRO A 390 6.62 7.09 -8.33
N GLY A 391 7.32 7.64 -9.31
CA GLY A 391 7.05 7.43 -10.73
C GLY A 391 5.72 7.96 -11.27
N ARG A 392 5.31 7.41 -12.42
CA ARG A 392 4.02 7.71 -13.05
C ARG A 392 2.92 6.89 -12.37
N ILE A 393 1.83 7.53 -11.97
CA ILE A 393 0.75 6.86 -11.22
C ILE A 393 -0.40 6.49 -12.15
N ILE A 394 -0.74 5.20 -12.19
CA ILE A 394 -1.98 4.68 -12.76
C ILE A 394 -2.97 4.49 -11.61
N HIS A 395 -4.03 5.29 -11.60
CA HIS A 395 -5.11 5.20 -10.60
C HIS A 395 -6.28 4.40 -11.18
N VAL A 396 -6.45 3.16 -10.72
CA VAL A 396 -7.55 2.28 -11.13
C VAL A 396 -8.79 2.59 -10.30
N VAL A 397 -9.87 2.99 -10.97
CA VAL A 397 -11.16 3.30 -10.35
C VAL A 397 -12.24 2.32 -10.81
N ARG A 398 -13.23 2.04 -9.95
CA ARG A 398 -14.25 0.98 -10.20
C ARG A 398 -15.32 1.36 -11.24
N HIS A 399 -15.51 2.64 -11.50
CA HIS A 399 -16.54 3.14 -12.40
C HIS A 399 -15.91 4.15 -13.35
N HIS A 400 -16.20 4.01 -14.65
CA HIS A 400 -15.95 5.05 -15.63
C HIS A 400 -17.11 6.07 -15.54
N PRO A 401 -16.85 7.38 -15.59
CA PRO A 401 -17.92 8.36 -15.68
C PRO A 401 -18.79 8.05 -16.90
N THR A 402 -20.11 7.93 -16.72
CA THR A 402 -21.07 7.81 -17.83
C THR A 402 -21.41 9.15 -18.46
N SER A 403 -20.81 10.24 -17.97
CA SER A 403 -21.11 11.61 -18.40
C SER A 403 -19.80 12.37 -18.52
N GLY A 404 -19.31 12.46 -19.75
CA GLY A 404 -18.13 13.22 -20.18
C GLY A 404 -18.26 13.48 -21.67
#